data_AF-A0A7S4IQD2-F1
#
_entry.id   AF-A0A7S4IQD2-F1
#
_cell.length_a   1.000
_cell.length_b   1.000
_cell.length_c   1.000
_cell.angle_alpha   90.00
_cell.angle_beta   90.00
_cell.angle_gamma   90.00
#
_symmetry.space_group_name_H-M   'P 1'
#
loop_
_entity.id
_entity.type
_entity.pdbx_description
1 polymer ?
#
loop_
_entity_poly.entity_id
_entity_poly.type
_entity_poly.pdbx_seq_one_letter_code
_entity_poly.pdbx_strand_id
1 'polypeptide(L)'
;LFIRANKCTTIRKDAPLWGMVLRLKLCRSMCTSQKPIQEQAGNRGDKIKKSREFWFSITNQRNYFDQIAQKYDVKSPNDWNKLSYRKIAREGGQSILRQYSSLSAALETVYPEYDWKSIKIRSRVVNKYWNNIENQRKFFDEFAARHNININRVDDWSNVTYQQVSQEGGKSILQQYSSLLATLEALYPENDWKSCIRTRAPNNYWQSIENQRKFFDDFAKKQKICQPSDWSKVNYKKVVQEGGQSILNQYPSLLAALETIYPELEWGIYSQRVIIPQNYWNDIANVKEFIEKLRDSYHIQQDEDWYRISIKQIQQAGGTA
;
A
#
# COMPACT_ATOMS: atom_id res chain seq x y z
N LEU A 1 2.59 -3.81 70.92
CA LEU A 1 3.59 -3.34 69.92
C LEU A 1 3.64 -4.35 68.79
N PHE A 2 3.00 -4.07 67.66
CA PHE A 2 3.57 -4.23 66.31
C PHE A 2 2.52 -3.75 65.30
N ILE A 3 2.89 -2.71 64.55
CA ILE A 3 2.04 -1.89 63.69
C ILE A 3 2.04 -2.42 62.25
N ARG A 4 0.93 -2.15 61.57
CA ARG A 4 0.52 -2.42 60.17
C ARG A 4 1.43 -1.87 59.04
N ALA A 5 1.13 -2.39 57.83
CA ALA A 5 1.13 -1.75 56.49
C ALA A 5 2.43 -1.88 55.65
N ASN A 6 2.47 -2.01 54.32
CA ASN A 6 1.47 -1.96 53.24
C ASN A 6 2.02 -2.57 51.91
N LYS A 7 1.10 -3.14 51.11
CA LYS A 7 0.99 -3.36 49.64
C LYS A 7 2.17 -3.16 48.66
N CYS A 8 2.30 -4.17 47.77
CA CYS A 8 2.46 -4.15 46.30
C CYS A 8 3.41 -3.14 45.62
N THR A 9 4.38 -3.65 44.86
CA THR A 9 4.65 -3.21 43.47
C THR A 9 5.43 -4.28 42.70
N THR A 10 4.83 -4.74 41.60
CA THR A 10 5.41 -5.55 40.53
C THR A 10 6.55 -4.77 39.85
N ILE A 11 7.78 -5.27 39.94
CA ILE A 11 8.89 -4.75 39.14
C ILE A 11 8.91 -5.50 37.79
N ARG A 12 8.57 -4.76 36.73
CA ARG A 12 8.76 -5.14 35.32
C ARG A 12 10.20 -5.56 35.07
N LYS A 13 10.39 -6.76 34.51
CA LYS A 13 11.66 -7.22 33.93
C LYS A 13 11.89 -6.59 32.56
N ASP A 14 12.08 -5.28 32.51
CA ASP A 14 12.56 -4.56 31.32
C ASP A 14 13.99 -4.06 31.59
N ALA A 15 14.94 -4.99 31.57
CA ALA A 15 16.38 -4.66 31.55
C ALA A 15 16.90 -4.85 30.12
N PRO A 16 17.50 -3.84 29.47
CA PRO A 16 17.84 -3.92 28.05
C PRO A 16 19.10 -4.76 27.85
N LEU A 17 18.90 -5.96 27.32
CA LEU A 17 19.93 -6.94 26.88
C LEU A 17 20.95 -6.36 25.88
N TRP A 18 20.74 -5.17 25.32
CA TRP A 18 21.61 -4.55 24.32
C TRP A 18 23.02 -4.24 24.86
N GLY A 19 23.12 -3.68 26.08
CA GLY A 19 24.42 -3.31 26.68
C GLY A 19 25.30 -4.52 27.05
N MET A 20 24.68 -5.66 27.38
CA MET A 20 25.39 -6.90 27.69
C MET A 20 25.74 -7.70 26.44
N VAL A 21 24.87 -7.75 25.43
CA VAL A 21 25.13 -8.47 24.17
C VAL A 21 26.22 -7.78 23.34
N LEU A 22 26.27 -6.44 23.33
CA LEU A 22 27.35 -5.70 22.65
C LEU A 22 28.70 -5.95 23.36
N ARG A 23 28.73 -5.91 24.71
CA ARG A 23 29.94 -6.23 25.50
C ARG A 23 30.41 -7.68 25.35
N LEU A 24 29.51 -8.65 25.33
CA LEU A 24 29.86 -10.07 25.18
C LEU A 24 30.32 -10.42 23.76
N LYS A 25 29.77 -9.80 22.72
CA LYS A 25 30.23 -9.99 21.33
C LYS A 25 31.57 -9.28 21.05
N LEU A 26 31.83 -8.14 21.69
CA LEU A 26 33.15 -7.47 21.66
C LEU A 26 34.27 -8.37 22.22
N CYS A 27 34.03 -9.10 23.32
CA CYS A 27 35.00 -10.06 23.84
C CYS A 27 35.29 -11.23 22.90
N ARG A 28 34.28 -11.72 22.16
CA ARG A 28 34.44 -12.86 21.23
C ARG A 28 35.21 -12.48 19.95
N SER A 29 35.01 -11.26 19.45
CA SER A 29 35.72 -10.71 18.29
C SER A 29 37.21 -10.46 18.56
N MET A 30 37.59 -10.08 19.79
CA MET A 30 39.00 -9.88 20.15
C MET A 30 39.82 -11.17 20.30
N CYS A 31 39.20 -12.36 20.30
CA CYS A 31 39.92 -13.64 20.45
C CYS A 31 40.34 -14.29 19.12
N THR A 32 39.83 -13.84 17.97
CA THR A 32 40.27 -14.32 16.65
C THR A 32 41.31 -13.37 16.08
N SER A 33 42.58 -13.66 16.37
CA SER A 33 43.75 -12.92 15.89
C SER A 33 43.83 -12.87 14.36
N GLN A 34 43.81 -11.66 13.81
CA GLN A 34 44.73 -11.26 12.75
C GLN A 34 45.44 -9.99 13.23
N LYS A 35 46.76 -10.08 13.36
CA LYS A 35 47.63 -8.97 13.80
C LYS A 35 47.37 -7.73 12.92
N PRO A 36 47.19 -6.53 13.51
CA PRO A 36 47.22 -5.31 12.73
C PRO A 36 48.66 -5.03 12.30
N ILE A 37 48.84 -4.78 11.00
CA ILE A 37 50.07 -4.24 10.42
C ILE A 37 50.38 -2.93 11.16
N GLN A 38 51.52 -2.87 11.84
CA GLN A 38 52.06 -1.62 12.39
C GLN A 38 52.62 -0.82 11.23
N GLU A 39 52.10 0.38 11.00
CA GLU A 39 52.75 1.38 10.16
C GLU A 39 52.82 2.71 10.92
N GLN A 40 54.01 3.28 10.93
CA GLN A 40 54.48 4.27 11.89
C GLN A 40 53.86 5.66 11.68
N ALA A 41 53.81 6.41 12.78
CA ALA A 41 53.18 7.71 12.90
C ALA A 41 53.82 8.79 12.01
N GLY A 42 52.98 9.46 11.21
CA GLY A 42 53.23 10.76 10.62
C GLY A 42 52.19 11.77 11.11
N ASN A 43 52.65 12.76 11.88
CA ASN A 43 51.86 13.85 12.44
C ASN A 43 51.30 14.78 11.33
N ARG A 44 49.95 14.84 11.19
CA ARG A 44 49.09 16.01 10.88
C ARG A 44 47.80 15.57 10.16
N GLY A 45 46.65 15.78 10.80
CA GLY A 45 45.39 16.21 10.16
C GLY A 45 44.66 15.37 9.11
N ASP A 46 45.25 14.33 8.53
CA ASP A 46 44.62 13.61 7.42
C ASP A 46 43.92 12.32 7.88
N LYS A 47 42.59 12.39 7.99
CA LYS A 47 41.76 11.19 8.15
C LYS A 47 41.89 10.32 6.90
N ILE A 48 42.68 9.26 7.00
CA ILE A 48 42.95 8.27 5.94
C ILE A 48 41.63 7.88 5.25
N LYS A 49 41.49 8.25 3.96
CA LYS A 49 40.37 7.82 3.13
C LYS A 49 40.52 6.33 2.86
N LYS A 50 39.69 5.52 3.52
CA LYS A 50 39.60 4.08 3.23
C LYS A 50 39.19 3.87 1.76
N SER A 51 39.83 2.91 1.09
CA SER A 51 39.60 2.61 -0.34
C SER A 51 38.13 2.25 -0.61
N ARG A 52 37.68 2.36 -1.87
CA ARG A 52 36.30 1.95 -2.23
C ARG A 52 36.07 0.46 -1.96
N GLU A 53 37.08 -0.37 -2.23
CA GLU A 53 37.10 -1.82 -1.98
C GLU A 53 36.88 -2.18 -0.50
N PHE A 54 37.44 -1.41 0.43
CA PHE A 54 37.26 -1.61 1.87
C PHE A 54 35.77 -1.64 2.27
N TRP A 55 34.96 -0.78 1.64
CA TRP A 55 33.55 -0.62 1.96
C TRP A 55 32.65 -1.65 1.30
N PHE A 56 33.12 -2.51 0.39
CA PHE A 56 32.28 -3.58 -0.17
C PHE A 56 32.13 -4.77 0.80
N SER A 57 33.01 -4.91 1.79
CA SER A 57 32.89 -5.96 2.81
C SER A 57 31.89 -5.56 3.90
N ILE A 58 30.83 -6.36 4.06
CA ILE A 58 29.82 -6.15 5.10
C ILE A 58 30.42 -6.16 6.52
N THR A 59 31.45 -6.97 6.75
CA THR A 59 32.17 -7.02 8.03
C THR A 59 32.88 -5.71 8.33
N ASN A 60 33.47 -5.07 7.33
CA ASN A 60 34.12 -3.76 7.48
C ASN A 60 33.10 -2.64 7.71
N GLN A 61 31.95 -2.72 7.06
CA GLN A 61 30.83 -1.82 7.27
C GLN A 61 30.28 -1.94 8.71
N ARG A 62 30.13 -3.18 9.20
CA ARG A 62 29.68 -3.47 10.57
C ARG A 62 30.66 -2.97 11.62
N ASN A 63 31.94 -3.27 11.46
CA ASN A 63 32.99 -2.77 12.34
C ASN A 63 33.01 -1.24 12.40
N TYR A 64 32.76 -0.57 11.27
CA TYR A 64 32.66 0.88 11.25
C TYR A 64 31.45 1.40 12.04
N PHE A 65 30.26 0.85 11.81
CA PHE A 65 29.07 1.27 12.56
C PHE A 65 29.17 0.92 14.04
N ASP A 66 29.84 -0.17 14.42
CA ASP A 66 30.12 -0.51 15.81
C ASP A 66 31.03 0.54 16.47
N GLN A 67 32.08 1.01 15.77
CA GLN A 67 32.92 2.11 16.24
C GLN A 67 32.13 3.42 16.41
N ILE A 68 31.21 3.72 15.49
CA ILE A 68 30.34 4.90 15.59
C ILE A 68 29.38 4.76 16.77
N ALA A 69 28.80 3.58 16.98
CA ALA A 69 27.90 3.28 18.08
C ALA A 69 28.62 3.47 19.43
N GLN A 70 29.83 2.93 19.56
CA GLN A 70 30.67 3.09 20.76
C GLN A 70 31.04 4.57 20.99
N LYS A 71 31.50 5.27 19.95
CA LYS A 71 31.94 6.67 20.06
C LYS A 71 30.83 7.61 20.49
N TYR A 72 29.58 7.32 20.11
CA TYR A 72 28.44 8.18 20.38
C TYR A 72 27.46 7.61 21.41
N ASP A 73 27.87 6.59 22.16
CA ASP A 73 27.08 5.93 23.21
C ASP A 73 25.66 5.57 22.74
N VAL A 74 25.57 5.07 21.50
CA VAL A 74 24.33 4.51 20.96
C VAL A 74 24.06 3.24 21.76
N LYS A 75 22.92 3.15 22.46
CA LYS A 75 22.55 2.03 23.35
C LYS A 75 21.38 1.20 22.85
N SER A 76 20.77 1.63 21.76
CA SER A 76 19.60 0.99 21.17
C SER A 76 19.50 1.34 19.70
N PRO A 77 18.78 0.54 18.88
CA PRO A 77 18.49 0.88 17.49
C PRO A 77 17.86 2.27 17.31
N ASN A 78 17.05 2.73 18.26
CA ASN A 78 16.43 4.04 18.20
C ASN A 78 17.44 5.20 18.39
N ASP A 79 18.54 4.99 19.13
CA ASP A 79 19.55 6.04 19.35
C ASP A 79 20.26 6.48 18.06
N TRP A 80 20.23 5.65 17.01
CA TRP A 80 20.72 6.02 15.69
C TRP A 80 19.97 7.23 15.10
N ASN A 81 18.73 7.50 15.52
CA ASN A 81 17.99 8.69 15.09
C ASN A 81 18.61 10.01 15.58
N LYS A 82 19.44 9.97 16.63
CA LYS A 82 20.16 11.11 17.19
C LYS A 82 21.40 11.47 16.35
N LEU A 83 21.88 10.53 15.54
CA LEU A 83 23.03 10.73 14.67
C LEU A 83 22.58 11.24 13.31
N SER A 84 23.03 12.45 12.96
CA SER A 84 22.78 12.99 11.63
C SER A 84 23.72 12.37 10.60
N TYR A 85 23.25 12.28 9.35
CA TYR A 85 24.08 11.94 8.18
C TYR A 85 25.43 12.68 8.17
N ARG A 86 25.40 14.00 8.40
CA ARG A 86 26.61 14.85 8.39
C ARG A 86 27.60 14.45 9.46
N LYS A 87 27.11 14.01 10.62
CA LYS A 87 27.93 13.57 11.75
C LYS A 87 28.67 12.27 11.38
N ILE A 88 27.98 11.29 10.81
CA ILE A 88 28.58 10.03 10.36
C ILE A 88 29.55 10.26 9.18
N ALA A 89 29.17 11.12 8.22
CA ALA A 89 30.03 11.49 7.10
C ALA A 89 31.37 12.12 7.54
N ARG A 90 31.35 12.99 8.56
CA ARG A 90 32.56 13.61 9.14
C ARG A 90 33.48 12.61 9.84
N GLU A 91 32.97 11.44 10.20
CA GLU A 91 33.72 10.34 10.81
C GLU A 91 34.23 9.34 9.77
N GLY A 92 34.36 9.75 8.51
CA GLY A 92 34.86 8.90 7.43
C GLY A 92 33.80 7.98 6.82
N GLY A 93 32.54 8.09 7.25
CA GLY A 93 31.43 7.26 6.74
C GLY A 93 30.89 7.72 5.39
N GLN A 94 31.46 8.77 4.78
CA GLN A 94 30.96 9.32 3.53
C GLN A 94 30.93 8.28 2.38
N SER A 95 31.89 7.35 2.35
CA SER A 95 31.97 6.33 1.29
C SER A 95 30.93 5.22 1.47
N ILE A 96 30.76 4.69 2.68
CA ILE A 96 29.73 3.69 2.99
C ILE A 96 28.33 4.27 2.83
N LEU A 97 28.09 5.51 3.30
CA LEU A 97 26.79 6.16 3.17
C LEU A 97 26.39 6.44 1.71
N ARG A 98 27.35 6.47 0.77
CA ARG A 98 27.08 6.59 -0.67
C ARG A 98 26.63 5.28 -1.32
N GLN A 99 26.86 4.14 -0.69
CA GLN A 99 26.42 2.84 -1.21
C GLN A 99 24.94 2.57 -0.94
N TYR A 100 24.33 3.33 -0.03
CA TYR A 100 22.97 3.11 0.41
C TYR A 100 22.11 4.34 0.14
N SER A 101 20.82 4.10 -0.13
CA SER A 101 19.82 5.15 -0.32
C SER A 101 19.62 5.98 0.95
N SER A 102 19.82 5.39 2.12
CA SER A 102 19.65 6.06 3.40
C SER A 102 20.52 5.44 4.49
N LEU A 103 20.68 6.15 5.61
CA LEU A 103 21.27 5.59 6.82
C LEU A 103 20.48 4.38 7.32
N SER A 104 19.15 4.40 7.18
CA SER A 104 18.30 3.27 7.57
C SER A 104 18.62 2.02 6.75
N ALA A 105 18.72 2.15 5.43
CA ALA A 105 19.07 1.05 4.54
C ALA A 105 20.48 0.48 4.82
N ALA A 106 21.44 1.36 5.14
CA ALA A 106 22.78 0.93 5.56
C ALA A 106 22.73 0.11 6.86
N LEU A 107 21.95 0.57 7.85
CA LEU A 107 21.82 -0.11 9.14
C LEU A 107 21.02 -1.42 9.04
N GLU A 108 20.00 -1.48 8.19
CA GLU A 108 19.24 -2.71 7.90
C GLU A 108 20.12 -3.77 7.24
N THR A 109 21.01 -3.36 6.32
CA THR A 109 21.94 -4.29 5.68
C THR A 109 23.03 -4.78 6.66
N VAL A 110 23.54 -3.90 7.52
CA VAL A 110 24.64 -4.19 8.46
C VAL A 110 24.16 -4.94 9.70
N TYR A 111 22.95 -4.66 10.16
CA TYR A 111 22.32 -5.26 11.33
C TYR A 111 20.93 -5.82 10.97
N PRO A 112 20.85 -6.86 10.12
CA PRO A 112 19.58 -7.46 9.69
C PRO A 112 18.80 -8.09 10.84
N GLU A 113 19.43 -8.32 12.00
CA GLU A 113 18.79 -8.85 13.19
C GLU A 113 17.80 -7.88 13.89
N TYR A 114 17.76 -6.60 13.49
CA TYR A 114 16.85 -5.62 14.08
C TYR A 114 15.79 -5.18 13.07
N ASP A 115 14.58 -4.94 13.55
CA ASP A 115 13.52 -4.34 12.75
C ASP A 115 13.73 -2.82 12.66
N TRP A 116 14.32 -2.36 11.56
CA TRP A 116 14.56 -0.94 11.29
C TRP A 116 13.34 -0.22 10.72
N LYS A 117 12.32 -0.94 10.24
CA LYS A 117 11.12 -0.34 9.62
C LYS A 117 10.24 0.36 10.64
N SER A 118 10.23 -0.10 11.89
CA SER A 118 9.53 0.54 13.00
C SER A 118 10.26 1.77 13.56
N ILE A 119 11.50 2.04 13.12
CA ILE A 119 12.35 3.11 13.68
C ILE A 119 12.42 4.30 12.71
N LYS A 120 11.96 5.47 13.16
CA LYS A 120 12.04 6.71 12.38
C LYS A 120 13.45 7.29 12.38
N ILE A 121 14.33 6.77 11.53
CA ILE A 121 15.68 7.35 11.33
C ILE A 121 15.57 8.57 10.40
N ARG A 122 16.03 9.74 10.88
CA ARG A 122 16.15 10.95 10.07
C ARG A 122 17.28 10.79 9.06
N SER A 123 17.01 10.16 7.92
CA SER A 123 17.97 10.07 6.83
C SER A 123 17.71 11.16 5.79
N ARG A 124 18.77 11.89 5.43
CA ARG A 124 18.81 12.64 4.17
C ARG A 124 19.55 11.76 3.18
N VAL A 125 18.94 11.47 2.04
CA VAL A 125 19.60 10.76 0.95
C VAL A 125 20.76 11.60 0.42
N VAL A 126 21.87 10.96 0.07
CA VAL A 126 23.06 11.66 -0.46
C VAL A 126 22.70 12.40 -1.74
N ASN A 127 23.18 13.64 -1.88
CA ASN A 127 22.91 14.59 -2.97
C ASN A 127 23.24 14.10 -4.41
N LYS A 128 23.63 12.83 -4.61
CA LYS A 128 23.94 12.22 -5.91
C LYS A 128 23.56 10.73 -6.01
N TYR A 129 23.04 10.10 -4.95
CA TYR A 129 22.73 8.67 -4.96
C TYR A 129 21.68 8.33 -6.02
N TRP A 130 20.64 9.16 -6.09
CA TRP A 130 19.58 9.05 -7.08
C TRP A 130 19.97 9.56 -8.47
N ASN A 131 21.21 9.99 -8.71
CA ASN A 131 21.63 10.32 -10.07
C ASN A 131 22.01 9.06 -10.87
N ASN A 132 22.25 7.93 -10.20
CA ASN A 132 22.47 6.65 -10.87
C ASN A 132 21.11 6.00 -11.15
N ILE A 133 20.83 5.76 -12.43
CA ILE A 133 19.60 5.11 -12.91
C ILE A 133 19.43 3.70 -12.33
N GLU A 134 20.52 2.95 -12.11
CA GLU A 134 20.47 1.60 -11.52
C GLU A 134 19.95 1.62 -10.08
N ASN A 135 20.34 2.64 -9.30
CA ASN A 135 19.84 2.81 -7.94
C ASN A 135 18.35 3.15 -7.94
N GLN A 136 17.89 3.90 -8.93
CA GLN A 136 16.48 4.22 -9.09
C GLN A 136 15.68 2.98 -9.48
N ARG A 137 16.15 2.17 -10.44
CA ARG A 137 15.53 0.88 -10.82
C ARG A 137 15.45 -0.05 -9.61
N LYS A 138 16.57 -0.24 -8.90
CA LYS A 138 16.61 -1.07 -7.69
C LYS A 138 15.56 -0.67 -6.65
N PHE A 139 15.37 0.63 -6.44
CA PHE A 139 14.31 1.11 -5.54
C PHE A 139 12.91 0.71 -6.04
N PHE A 140 12.61 0.87 -7.33
CA PHE A 140 11.32 0.50 -7.90
C PHE A 140 11.10 -1.01 -7.95
N ASP A 141 12.14 -1.81 -8.17
CA ASP A 141 12.10 -3.28 -8.08
C ASP A 141 11.78 -3.74 -6.65
N GLU A 142 12.46 -3.17 -5.65
CA GLU A 142 12.19 -3.44 -4.22
C GLU A 142 10.82 -2.94 -3.78
N PHE A 143 10.36 -1.81 -4.32
CA PHE A 143 9.00 -1.29 -4.09
C PHE A 143 7.97 -2.25 -4.68
N ALA A 144 8.16 -2.69 -5.93
CA ALA A 144 7.26 -3.60 -6.61
C ALA A 144 7.15 -4.93 -5.85
N ALA A 145 8.29 -5.51 -5.46
CA ALA A 145 8.33 -6.74 -4.66
C ALA A 145 7.60 -6.60 -3.32
N ARG A 146 7.77 -5.47 -2.61
CA ARG A 146 7.11 -5.22 -1.31
C ARG A 146 5.59 -5.07 -1.42
N HIS A 147 5.11 -4.49 -2.51
CA HIS A 147 3.67 -4.27 -2.75
C HIS A 147 3.03 -5.39 -3.58
N ASN A 148 3.76 -6.46 -3.87
CA ASN A 148 3.32 -7.58 -4.70
C ASN A 148 2.83 -7.13 -6.09
N ILE A 149 3.54 -6.15 -6.65
CA ILE A 149 3.32 -5.56 -7.98
C ILE A 149 4.31 -6.21 -8.93
N ASN A 150 3.84 -6.66 -10.09
CA ASN A 150 4.76 -7.12 -11.13
C ASN A 150 5.29 -5.90 -11.91
N ILE A 151 6.61 -5.70 -11.90
CA ILE A 151 7.27 -4.58 -12.59
C ILE A 151 6.99 -4.56 -14.10
N ASN A 152 6.79 -5.74 -14.71
CA ASN A 152 6.53 -5.91 -16.15
C ASN A 152 5.04 -5.79 -16.50
N ARG A 153 4.15 -5.80 -15.50
CA ARG A 153 2.71 -5.69 -15.72
C ARG A 153 2.28 -4.26 -15.47
N VAL A 154 2.23 -3.49 -16.55
CA VAL A 154 1.86 -2.08 -16.54
C VAL A 154 0.56 -1.80 -15.77
N ASP A 155 -0.46 -2.65 -15.92
CA ASP A 155 -1.76 -2.50 -15.22
C ASP A 155 -1.63 -2.47 -13.68
N ASP A 156 -0.68 -3.19 -13.10
CA ASP A 156 -0.54 -3.30 -11.64
C ASP A 156 -0.06 -1.96 -11.03
N TRP A 157 0.59 -1.11 -11.82
CA TRP A 157 1.04 0.23 -11.44
C TRP A 157 -0.06 1.28 -11.45
N SER A 158 -1.22 0.98 -12.06
CA SER A 158 -2.36 1.92 -12.17
C SER A 158 -2.96 2.36 -10.82
N ASN A 159 -2.72 1.58 -9.77
CA ASN A 159 -3.18 1.86 -8.40
C ASN A 159 -2.10 2.47 -7.50
N VAL A 160 -0.85 2.54 -7.97
CA VAL A 160 0.25 3.14 -7.21
C VAL A 160 0.17 4.66 -7.30
N THR A 161 0.19 5.33 -6.16
CA THR A 161 0.13 6.79 -6.12
C THR A 161 1.50 7.42 -5.92
N TYR A 162 1.66 8.65 -6.41
CA TYR A 162 2.83 9.48 -6.13
C TYR A 162 3.10 9.59 -4.60
N GLN A 163 2.04 9.75 -3.81
CA GLN A 163 2.14 9.87 -2.35
C GLN A 163 2.73 8.62 -1.70
N GLN A 164 2.28 7.43 -2.11
CA GLN A 164 2.78 6.16 -1.61
C GLN A 164 4.29 6.00 -1.86
N VAL A 165 4.72 6.22 -3.10
CA VAL A 165 6.14 6.15 -3.48
C VAL A 165 6.97 7.23 -2.76
N SER A 166 6.41 8.43 -2.59
CA SER A 166 7.07 9.53 -1.87
C SER A 166 7.27 9.22 -0.38
N GLN A 167 6.29 8.61 0.29
CA GLN A 167 6.35 8.28 1.71
C GLN A 167 7.40 7.20 2.00
N GLU A 168 7.67 6.33 1.03
CA GLU A 168 8.66 5.25 1.13
C GLU A 168 10.06 5.65 0.67
N GLY A 169 10.33 6.94 0.54
CA GLY A 169 11.67 7.46 0.23
C GLY A 169 11.95 7.68 -1.26
N GLY A 170 10.99 7.40 -2.14
CA GLY A 170 11.09 7.66 -3.58
C GLY A 170 10.91 9.12 -3.97
N LYS A 171 10.60 10.03 -3.03
CA LYS A 171 10.34 11.45 -3.30
C LYS A 171 11.43 12.12 -4.14
N SER A 172 12.70 11.84 -3.82
CA SER A 172 13.83 12.44 -4.54
C SER A 172 13.98 11.91 -5.96
N ILE A 173 13.56 10.67 -6.24
CA ILE A 173 13.52 10.13 -7.60
C ILE A 173 12.39 10.82 -8.36
N LEU A 174 11.19 10.84 -7.78
CA LEU A 174 10.01 11.46 -8.38
C LEU A 174 10.17 12.95 -8.68
N GLN A 175 11.05 13.66 -7.97
CA GLN A 175 11.36 15.07 -8.24
C GLN A 175 12.29 15.27 -9.46
N GLN A 176 13.01 14.23 -9.89
CA GLN A 176 13.84 14.29 -11.10
C GLN A 176 13.02 14.12 -12.37
N TYR A 177 11.83 13.52 -12.25
CA TYR A 177 10.90 13.30 -13.36
C TYR A 177 9.64 14.15 -13.15
N SER A 178 8.88 14.41 -14.20
CA SER A 178 7.67 15.23 -14.11
C SER A 178 6.51 14.51 -13.39
N SER A 179 6.53 13.17 -13.34
CA SER A 179 5.49 12.35 -12.71
C SER A 179 5.99 10.93 -12.41
N LEU A 180 5.20 10.14 -11.66
CA LEU A 180 5.45 8.70 -11.46
C LEU A 180 5.50 7.96 -12.80
N LEU A 181 4.58 8.27 -13.72
CA LEU A 181 4.52 7.62 -15.02
C LEU A 181 5.76 7.95 -15.87
N ALA A 182 6.16 9.23 -15.90
CA ALA A 182 7.40 9.65 -16.56
C ALA A 182 8.65 9.02 -15.93
N THR A 183 8.61 8.74 -14.61
CA THR A 183 9.69 8.00 -13.93
C THR A 183 9.76 6.57 -14.44
N LEU A 184 8.62 5.88 -14.51
CA LEU A 184 8.55 4.48 -14.96
C LEU A 184 8.91 4.35 -16.44
N GLU A 185 8.47 5.26 -17.30
CA GLU A 185 8.86 5.34 -18.71
C GLU A 185 10.37 5.51 -18.90
N ALA A 186 11.00 6.35 -18.08
CA ALA A 186 12.44 6.57 -18.14
C ALA A 186 13.26 5.39 -17.61
N LEU A 187 12.75 4.68 -16.59
CA LEU A 187 13.46 3.57 -15.94
C LEU A 187 13.26 2.22 -16.62
N TYR A 188 12.11 2.01 -17.25
CA TYR A 188 11.73 0.75 -17.89
C TYR A 188 11.16 1.05 -19.29
N PRO A 189 11.97 1.60 -20.22
CA PRO A 189 11.52 1.97 -21.56
C PRO A 189 11.04 0.77 -22.39
N GLU A 190 11.39 -0.45 -21.98
CA GLU A 190 10.92 -1.71 -22.58
C GLU A 190 9.42 -1.99 -22.40
N ASN A 191 8.75 -1.34 -21.44
CA ASN A 191 7.33 -1.55 -21.14
C ASN A 191 6.45 -0.46 -21.78
N ASP A 192 5.26 -0.84 -22.27
CA ASP A 192 4.30 0.12 -22.83
C ASP A 192 3.46 0.81 -21.74
N TRP A 193 4.07 1.80 -21.08
CA TRP A 193 3.44 2.60 -20.02
C TRP A 193 2.29 3.49 -20.49
N LYS A 194 2.07 3.66 -21.81
CA LYS A 194 0.93 4.45 -22.32
C LYS A 194 -0.40 3.81 -21.98
N SER A 195 -0.43 2.47 -21.88
CA SER A 195 -1.59 1.71 -21.37
C SER A 195 -1.89 1.99 -19.88
N CYS A 196 -0.89 2.44 -19.12
CA CYS A 196 -1.01 2.80 -17.70
C CYS A 196 -1.67 4.16 -17.47
N ILE A 197 -1.77 4.99 -18.52
CA ILE A 197 -2.45 6.27 -18.45
C ILE A 197 -3.93 5.96 -18.26
N ARG A 198 -4.40 6.04 -17.01
CA ARG A 198 -5.79 6.41 -16.75
C ARG A 198 -5.97 7.75 -17.44
N THR A 199 -6.47 7.74 -18.67
CA THR A 199 -6.92 8.94 -19.35
C THR A 199 -7.92 9.57 -18.41
N ARG A 200 -7.47 10.60 -17.67
CA ARG A 200 -8.37 11.40 -16.88
C ARG A 200 -9.37 11.92 -17.89
N ALA A 201 -10.61 11.47 -17.74
CA ALA A 201 -11.68 11.98 -18.56
C ALA A 201 -11.61 13.52 -18.47
N PRO A 202 -11.77 14.23 -19.61
CA PRO A 202 -11.73 15.69 -19.63
C PRO A 202 -12.58 16.29 -18.50
N ASN A 203 -12.23 17.51 -18.07
CA ASN A 203 -13.07 18.22 -17.11
C ASN A 203 -14.53 18.23 -17.60
N ASN A 204 -15.47 17.92 -16.70
CA ASN A 204 -16.91 17.79 -16.98
C ASN A 204 -17.34 16.59 -17.84
N TYR A 205 -16.44 15.71 -18.29
CA TYR A 205 -16.82 14.54 -19.08
C TYR A 205 -17.87 13.67 -18.39
N TRP A 206 -17.71 13.46 -17.08
CA TRP A 206 -18.66 12.67 -16.28
C TRP A 206 -19.91 13.43 -15.85
N GLN A 207 -20.07 14.71 -16.20
CA GLN A 207 -21.33 15.44 -15.96
C GLN A 207 -22.40 15.08 -17.01
N SER A 208 -21.99 14.61 -18.19
CA SER A 208 -22.93 14.12 -19.21
C SER A 208 -23.43 12.73 -18.85
N ILE A 209 -24.74 12.58 -18.74
CA ILE A 209 -25.40 11.31 -18.43
C ILE A 209 -25.18 10.27 -19.53
N GLU A 210 -25.01 10.71 -20.78
CA GLU A 210 -24.69 9.86 -21.92
C GLU A 210 -23.33 9.18 -21.75
N ASN A 211 -22.34 9.91 -21.25
CA ASN A 211 -21.01 9.36 -20.97
C ASN A 211 -21.04 8.37 -19.79
N GLN A 212 -21.85 8.65 -18.78
CA GLN A 212 -22.05 7.73 -17.66
C GLN A 212 -22.77 6.45 -18.11
N ARG A 213 -23.80 6.57 -18.96
CA ARG A 213 -24.51 5.45 -19.57
C ARG A 213 -23.57 4.60 -20.41
N LYS A 214 -22.78 5.22 -21.30
CA LYS A 214 -21.80 4.50 -22.12
C LYS A 214 -20.83 3.67 -21.27
N PHE A 215 -20.35 4.23 -20.17
CA PHE A 215 -19.49 3.50 -19.23
C PHE A 215 -20.21 2.27 -18.65
N PHE A 216 -21.44 2.43 -18.14
CA PHE A 216 -22.18 1.31 -17.55
C PHE A 216 -22.64 0.29 -18.59
N ASP A 217 -22.88 0.68 -19.84
CA ASP A 217 -23.18 -0.25 -20.94
C ASP A 217 -21.96 -1.12 -21.26
N ASP A 218 -20.78 -0.50 -21.37
CA ASP A 218 -19.52 -1.22 -21.61
C ASP A 218 -19.16 -2.11 -20.40
N PHE A 219 -19.42 -1.63 -19.18
CA PHE A 219 -19.27 -2.41 -17.96
C PHE A 219 -20.22 -3.61 -17.94
N ALA A 220 -21.49 -3.41 -18.29
CA ALA A 220 -22.50 -4.47 -18.35
C ALA A 220 -22.13 -5.54 -19.38
N LYS A 221 -21.70 -5.15 -20.59
CA LYS A 221 -21.19 -6.07 -21.61
C LYS A 221 -19.99 -6.87 -21.09
N LYS A 222 -19.03 -6.21 -20.44
CA LYS A 222 -17.82 -6.86 -19.91
C LYS A 222 -18.14 -7.85 -18.78
N GLN A 223 -19.10 -7.52 -17.92
CA GLN A 223 -19.53 -8.36 -16.80
C GLN A 223 -20.65 -9.35 -17.16
N LYS A 224 -21.09 -9.38 -18.42
CA LYS A 224 -22.21 -10.21 -18.91
C LYS A 224 -23.49 -10.00 -18.10
N ILE A 225 -23.78 -8.74 -17.76
CA ILE A 225 -25.00 -8.33 -17.07
C ILE A 225 -26.08 -8.18 -18.14
N CYS A 226 -27.10 -9.03 -18.09
CA CYS A 226 -28.17 -9.05 -19.09
C CYS A 226 -29.49 -8.51 -18.57
N GLN A 227 -29.69 -8.46 -17.24
CA GLN A 227 -30.93 -8.00 -16.62
C GLN A 227 -30.67 -7.06 -15.43
N PRO A 228 -31.63 -6.18 -15.05
CA PRO A 228 -31.50 -5.27 -13.91
C PRO A 228 -31.10 -5.98 -12.60
N SER A 229 -31.62 -7.19 -12.38
CA SER A 229 -31.34 -8.02 -11.21
C SER A 229 -29.87 -8.45 -11.10
N ASP A 230 -29.14 -8.58 -12.22
CA ASP A 230 -27.72 -8.96 -12.21
C ASP A 230 -26.81 -7.88 -11.62
N TRP A 231 -27.25 -6.61 -11.61
CA TRP A 231 -26.53 -5.52 -10.94
C TRP A 231 -26.40 -5.72 -9.43
N SER A 232 -27.26 -6.54 -8.81
CA SER A 232 -27.13 -6.94 -7.41
C SER A 232 -25.84 -7.69 -7.11
N LYS A 233 -25.26 -8.37 -8.11
CA LYS A 233 -23.99 -9.11 -8.02
C LYS A 233 -22.77 -8.18 -8.17
N VAL A 234 -22.97 -6.94 -8.63
CA VAL A 234 -21.89 -5.98 -8.86
C VAL A 234 -21.42 -5.38 -7.54
N ASN A 235 -20.13 -5.50 -7.28
CA ASN A 235 -19.49 -4.89 -6.11
C ASN A 235 -19.04 -3.46 -6.44
N TYR A 236 -19.33 -2.51 -5.55
CA TYR A 236 -18.85 -1.13 -5.62
C TYR A 236 -17.36 -1.03 -5.94
N LYS A 237 -16.52 -1.85 -5.27
CA LYS A 237 -15.07 -1.86 -5.49
C LYS A 237 -14.69 -2.22 -6.93
N LYS A 238 -15.47 -3.09 -7.57
CA LYS A 238 -15.21 -3.50 -8.96
C LYS A 238 -15.48 -2.36 -9.94
N VAL A 239 -16.54 -1.60 -9.72
CA VAL A 239 -16.86 -0.41 -10.54
C VAL A 239 -15.76 0.65 -10.41
N VAL A 240 -15.24 0.86 -9.20
CA VAL A 240 -14.11 1.78 -8.95
C VAL A 240 -12.83 1.34 -9.66
N GLN A 241 -12.49 0.05 -9.61
CA GLN A 241 -11.31 -0.49 -10.29
C GLN A 241 -11.36 -0.25 -11.80
N GLU A 242 -12.54 -0.39 -12.41
CA GLU A 242 -12.77 -0.19 -13.84
C GLU A 242 -12.89 1.31 -14.23
N GLY A 243 -12.73 2.25 -13.28
CA GLY A 243 -12.67 3.69 -13.56
C GLY A 243 -13.97 4.46 -13.28
N GLY A 244 -15.00 3.82 -12.73
CA GLY A 244 -16.30 4.45 -12.44
C GLY A 244 -16.34 5.34 -11.19
N GLN A 245 -15.22 5.53 -10.47
CA GLN A 245 -15.19 6.31 -9.21
C GLN A 245 -15.77 7.72 -9.38
N SER A 246 -15.44 8.41 -10.48
CA SER A 246 -15.92 9.77 -10.74
C SER A 246 -17.43 9.84 -10.98
N ILE A 247 -18.04 8.76 -11.49
CA ILE A 247 -19.49 8.65 -11.63
C ILE A 247 -20.10 8.41 -10.25
N LEU A 248 -19.57 7.43 -9.50
CA LEU A 248 -20.09 7.06 -8.19
C LEU A 248 -20.01 8.18 -7.15
N ASN A 249 -19.07 9.12 -7.28
CA ASN A 249 -18.99 10.29 -6.40
C ASN A 249 -20.13 11.30 -6.63
N GLN A 250 -20.85 11.23 -7.76
CA GLN A 250 -21.98 12.11 -8.06
C GLN A 250 -23.29 11.60 -7.48
N TYR A 251 -23.32 10.35 -7.00
CA TYR A 251 -24.53 9.69 -6.53
C TYR A 251 -24.34 9.17 -5.10
N PRO A 252 -25.40 9.15 -4.28
CA PRO A 252 -25.32 8.64 -2.91
C PRO A 252 -25.07 7.11 -2.86
N SER A 253 -25.42 6.38 -3.92
CA SER A 253 -25.20 4.94 -4.02
C SER A 253 -25.07 4.47 -5.48
N LEU A 254 -24.57 3.26 -5.69
CA LEU A 254 -24.57 2.63 -7.02
C LEU A 254 -26.00 2.46 -7.55
N LEU A 255 -26.97 2.16 -6.69
CA LEU A 255 -28.36 2.02 -7.10
C LEU A 255 -28.93 3.35 -7.59
N ALA A 256 -28.69 4.45 -6.85
CA ALA A 256 -29.13 5.78 -7.27
C ALA A 256 -28.49 6.24 -8.59
N ALA A 257 -27.22 5.85 -8.83
CA ALA A 257 -26.57 6.08 -10.11
C ALA A 257 -27.29 5.33 -11.23
N LEU A 258 -27.57 4.05 -11.02
CA LEU A 258 -28.24 3.19 -12.01
C LEU A 258 -29.68 3.62 -12.30
N GLU A 259 -30.44 4.03 -11.28
CA GLU A 259 -31.79 4.60 -11.42
C GLU A 259 -31.78 5.88 -12.25
N THR A 260 -30.79 6.73 -12.03
CA THR A 260 -30.67 7.99 -12.79
C THR A 260 -30.23 7.72 -14.23
N ILE A 261 -29.28 6.81 -14.43
CA ILE A 261 -28.66 6.54 -15.74
C ILE A 261 -29.58 5.71 -16.64
N TYR A 262 -30.36 4.79 -16.07
CA TYR A 262 -31.31 3.92 -16.76
C TYR A 262 -32.74 4.13 -16.21
N PRO A 263 -33.36 5.31 -16.42
CA PRO A 263 -34.71 5.59 -15.92
C PRO A 263 -35.78 4.70 -16.58
N GLU A 264 -35.48 4.10 -17.74
CA GLU A 264 -36.34 3.16 -18.44
C GLU A 264 -36.39 1.76 -17.82
N LEU A 265 -35.45 1.44 -16.91
CA LEU A 265 -35.42 0.15 -16.24
C LEU A 265 -36.13 0.22 -14.89
N GLU A 266 -36.99 -0.76 -14.60
CA GLU A 266 -37.61 -0.88 -13.28
C GLU A 266 -36.61 -1.42 -12.26
N TRP A 267 -36.02 -0.51 -11.48
CA TRP A 267 -35.04 -0.84 -10.43
C TRP A 267 -35.65 -1.31 -9.10
N GLY A 268 -36.98 -1.40 -9.02
CA GLY A 268 -37.82 -1.40 -7.81
C GLY A 268 -37.40 -2.27 -6.62
N ILE A 269 -38.15 -2.13 -5.52
CA ILE A 269 -37.99 -2.65 -4.14
C ILE A 269 -37.51 -4.12 -4.02
N TYR A 270 -37.54 -4.87 -5.11
CA TYR A 270 -37.20 -6.28 -5.24
C TYR A 270 -35.81 -6.55 -5.84
N SER A 271 -35.03 -5.51 -6.15
CA SER A 271 -33.58 -5.68 -6.27
C SER A 271 -33.09 -6.25 -4.95
N GLN A 272 -32.41 -7.40 -5.00
CA GLN A 272 -32.09 -8.30 -3.86
C GLN A 272 -31.34 -7.67 -2.67
N ARG A 273 -31.15 -6.35 -2.66
CA ARG A 273 -30.49 -5.55 -1.62
C ARG A 273 -31.44 -4.68 -0.80
N VAL A 274 -32.73 -4.59 -1.11
CA VAL A 274 -33.68 -3.97 -0.18
C VAL A 274 -33.98 -4.98 0.91
N ILE A 275 -33.53 -4.68 2.13
CA ILE A 275 -33.95 -5.40 3.33
C ILE A 275 -35.44 -5.09 3.50
N ILE A 276 -36.27 -6.02 3.07
CA ILE A 276 -37.71 -5.97 3.32
C ILE A 276 -37.90 -5.92 4.85
N PRO A 277 -38.59 -4.90 5.40
CA PRO A 277 -38.80 -4.80 6.84
C PRO A 277 -39.42 -6.08 7.40
N GLN A 278 -38.96 -6.51 8.57
CA GLN A 278 -39.59 -7.62 9.28
C GLN A 278 -41.06 -7.25 9.52
N ASN A 279 -41.99 -8.01 8.92
CA ASN A 279 -43.45 -7.80 8.84
C ASN A 279 -44.02 -7.15 7.56
N TYR A 280 -43.21 -6.83 6.54
CA TYR A 280 -43.74 -6.26 5.28
C TYR A 280 -44.81 -7.15 4.62
N TRP A 281 -44.60 -8.46 4.60
CA TRP A 281 -45.55 -9.45 4.06
C TRP A 281 -46.73 -9.77 4.99
N ASN A 282 -46.74 -9.24 6.21
CA ASN A 282 -47.91 -9.37 7.09
C ASN A 282 -49.00 -8.37 6.72
N ASP A 283 -48.68 -7.35 5.92
CA ASP A 283 -49.67 -6.42 5.37
C ASP A 283 -50.26 -6.97 4.07
N ILE A 284 -51.56 -7.22 4.09
CA ILE A 284 -52.33 -7.75 2.96
C ILE A 284 -52.29 -6.79 1.76
N ALA A 285 -52.13 -5.48 1.97
CA ALA A 285 -52.01 -4.52 0.88
C ALA A 285 -50.75 -4.77 0.05
N ASN A 286 -49.62 -5.03 0.71
CA ASN A 286 -48.35 -5.34 0.05
C ASN A 286 -48.40 -6.68 -0.69
N VAL A 287 -49.07 -7.69 -0.11
CA VAL A 287 -49.28 -8.99 -0.78
C VAL A 287 -50.14 -8.83 -2.03
N LYS A 288 -51.22 -8.03 -1.96
CA LYS A 288 -52.08 -7.75 -3.12
C LYS A 288 -51.34 -7.01 -4.22
N GLU A 289 -50.58 -5.98 -3.88
CA GLU A 289 -49.78 -5.22 -4.85
C GLU A 289 -48.77 -6.13 -5.56
N PHE A 290 -48.12 -7.03 -4.82
CA PHE A 290 -47.20 -8.02 -5.38
C PHE A 290 -47.90 -9.03 -6.31
N ILE A 291 -49.10 -9.51 -5.93
CA ILE A 291 -49.90 -10.45 -6.73
C ILE A 291 -50.39 -9.78 -8.03
N GLU A 292 -50.89 -8.54 -7.97
CA GLU A 292 -51.31 -7.82 -9.19
C GLU A 292 -50.11 -7.57 -10.11
N LYS A 293 -48.93 -7.28 -9.57
CA LYS A 293 -47.71 -7.17 -10.37
C LYS A 293 -47.33 -8.51 -11.03
N LEU A 294 -47.47 -9.63 -10.34
CA LEU A 294 -47.26 -10.96 -10.93
C LEU A 294 -48.29 -11.24 -12.04
N ARG A 295 -49.54 -10.82 -11.84
CA ARG A 295 -50.59 -10.93 -12.84
C ARG A 295 -50.24 -10.17 -14.12
N ASP A 296 -49.78 -8.92 -13.99
CA ASP A 296 -49.38 -8.10 -15.12
C ASP A 296 -48.12 -8.64 -15.82
N SER A 297 -47.08 -8.99 -15.05
CA SER A 297 -45.78 -9.42 -15.59
C SER A 297 -45.79 -10.78 -16.26
N TYR A 298 -46.67 -11.70 -15.83
CA TYR A 298 -46.82 -13.03 -16.43
C TYR A 298 -48.12 -13.16 -17.26
N HIS A 299 -48.83 -12.05 -17.49
CA HIS A 299 -50.06 -11.99 -18.26
C HIS A 299 -51.10 -13.04 -17.82
N ILE A 300 -51.27 -13.20 -16.51
CA ILE A 300 -52.20 -14.16 -15.92
C ILE A 300 -53.61 -13.60 -16.12
N GLN A 301 -54.45 -14.32 -16.87
CA GLN A 301 -55.83 -13.89 -17.13
C GLN A 301 -56.85 -14.72 -16.38
N GLN A 302 -56.51 -15.99 -16.09
CA GLN A 302 -57.39 -16.94 -15.41
C GLN A 302 -56.67 -17.59 -14.22
N ASP A 303 -57.42 -18.15 -13.28
CA ASP A 303 -56.86 -18.72 -12.06
C ASP A 303 -55.93 -19.91 -12.36
N GLU A 304 -56.15 -20.61 -13.47
CA GLU A 304 -55.33 -21.73 -13.94
C GLU A 304 -53.92 -21.30 -14.39
N ASP A 305 -53.73 -20.04 -14.78
CA ASP A 305 -52.43 -19.54 -15.22
C ASP A 305 -51.42 -19.45 -14.07
N TRP A 306 -51.89 -19.35 -12.82
CA TRP A 306 -51.02 -19.36 -11.63
C TRP A 306 -50.22 -20.66 -11.49
N TYR A 307 -50.75 -21.80 -11.95
CA TYR A 307 -50.05 -23.09 -11.90
C TYR A 307 -48.84 -23.16 -12.82
N ARG A 308 -48.70 -22.22 -13.77
CA ARG A 308 -47.54 -22.13 -14.68
C ARG A 308 -46.36 -21.41 -14.04
N ILE A 309 -46.55 -20.75 -12.90
CA ILE A 309 -45.53 -19.95 -12.25
C ILE A 309 -44.81 -20.78 -11.18
N SER A 310 -43.51 -20.96 -11.36
CA SER A 310 -42.66 -21.65 -10.39
C SER A 310 -42.29 -20.75 -9.20
N ILE A 311 -42.01 -21.38 -8.06
CA ILE A 311 -41.49 -20.68 -6.86
C ILE A 311 -40.23 -19.87 -7.19
N LYS A 312 -39.39 -20.33 -8.12
CA LYS A 312 -38.20 -19.59 -8.57
C LYS A 312 -38.57 -18.28 -9.27
N GLN A 313 -39.63 -18.26 -10.08
CA GLN A 313 -40.12 -17.05 -10.75
C GLN A 313 -40.69 -16.05 -9.73
N ILE A 314 -41.38 -16.53 -8.70
CA ILE A 314 -41.87 -15.71 -7.59
C ILE A 314 -40.71 -15.09 -6.81
N GLN A 315 -39.67 -15.88 -6.52
CA GLN A 315 -38.45 -15.40 -5.85
C GLN A 315 -37.67 -14.39 -6.71
N GLN A 316 -37.63 -14.60 -8.04
CA GLN A 316 -37.02 -13.65 -8.97
C GLN A 316 -37.78 -12.33 -9.03
N ALA A 317 -39.10 -12.36 -8.86
CA ALA A 317 -39.92 -11.16 -8.76
C ALA A 317 -39.81 -10.45 -7.40
N GLY A 318 -39.09 -11.03 -6.43
CA GLY A 318 -38.86 -10.47 -5.10
C GLY A 318 -39.75 -10.99 -3.99
N GLY A 319 -40.58 -12.00 -4.27
CA GLY A 319 -41.35 -12.71 -3.25
C GLY A 319 -40.43 -13.56 -2.37
N THR A 320 -40.69 -13.56 -1.06
CA THR A 320 -40.06 -14.50 -0.13
C THR A 320 -41.03 -15.64 0.14
N ALA A 321 -40.58 -16.88 -0.05
CA ALA A 321 -41.39 -18.09 0.14
C ALA A 321 -41.64 -18.41 1.62
#